data_AF-A9UWZ7-F1
#
_entry.id   AF-A9UWZ7-F1
#
_cell.length_a   1.000
_cell.length_b   1.000
_cell.length_c   1.000
_cell.angle_alpha   90.00
_cell.angle_beta   90.00
_cell.angle_gamma   90.00
#
_symmetry.space_group_name_H-M   'P 1'
#
loop_
_entity.id
_entity.type
_entity.pdbx_description
1 polymer ?
#
loop_
_entity_poly.entity_id
_entity_poly.type
_entity_poly.pdbx_seq_one_letter_code
_entity_poly.pdbx_strand_id
1 'polypeptide(L)'
;VVECMVGCVMKMSDTLFRPLLLQFIDWSTQATAGHGRLVPLFRFAAATTERIRHFFVPYFAHLLKYAADVLGEDEETTELYGSEAQVLVSVILKALQRCFKYDDGEFLTGERFKVLAPLLAAQLDLQDGEGTASYQERMGADVIPVLVEFVSDTRDEKLWKLMNDVVLQKTRAGEPVVREHALMVIEGIYDRVGEEFLSLLPETILYLSELLEDDDLNVERQNKKLIAKIESFLGEPLSNYF
;
A
#
# COMPACT_ATOMS: atom_id res chain seq x y z
N VAL A 1 16.79 12.79 15.06
CA VAL A 1 17.84 11.91 14.49
C VAL A 1 17.66 11.73 12.98
N VAL A 2 16.51 11.22 12.51
CA VAL A 2 16.25 11.01 11.07
C VAL A 2 16.44 12.29 10.23
N GLU A 3 15.86 13.43 10.64
CA GLU A 3 16.07 14.71 9.92
C GLU A 3 17.54 15.13 9.83
N CYS A 4 18.34 14.86 10.87
CA CYS A 4 19.77 15.16 10.83
C CYS A 4 20.50 14.25 9.84
N MET A 5 20.15 12.97 9.79
CA MET A 5 20.70 12.01 8.83
C MET A 5 20.35 12.41 7.40
N VAL A 6 19.09 12.76 7.14
CA VAL A 6 18.63 13.27 5.84
C VAL A 6 19.39 14.54 5.47
N GLY A 7 19.55 15.50 6.39
CA GLY A 7 20.32 16.72 6.17
C GLY A 7 21.81 16.47 5.84
N CYS A 8 22.41 15.41 6.39
CA CYS A 8 23.75 14.98 6.01
C CYS A 8 23.78 14.38 4.60
N VAL A 9 22.84 13.49 4.29
CA VAL A 9 22.74 12.83 2.97
C VAL A 9 22.57 13.84 1.84
N MET A 10 21.76 14.88 2.05
CA MET A 10 21.56 15.96 1.06
C MET A 10 22.84 16.74 0.72
N LYS A 11 23.92 16.57 1.50
CA LYS A 11 25.22 17.23 1.30
C LYS A 11 26.31 16.27 0.79
N MET A 12 26.00 14.98 0.65
CA MET A 12 26.96 13.96 0.23
C MET A 12 26.87 13.71 -1.28
N SER A 13 28.00 13.38 -1.90
CA SER A 13 27.98 12.80 -3.25
C SER A 13 27.49 11.36 -3.21
N ASP A 14 26.94 10.87 -4.33
CA ASP A 14 26.47 9.48 -4.44
C ASP A 14 27.57 8.44 -4.07
N THR A 15 28.81 8.73 -4.44
CA THR A 15 29.99 7.91 -4.12
C THR A 15 30.21 7.69 -2.62
N LEU A 16 29.82 8.65 -1.79
CA LEU A 16 29.90 8.54 -0.32
C LEU A 16 28.60 8.02 0.28
N PHE A 17 27.47 8.35 -0.35
CA PHE A 17 26.15 8.00 0.14
C PHE A 17 25.87 6.50 0.05
N ARG A 18 26.14 5.88 -1.12
CA ARG A 18 25.83 4.47 -1.35
C ARG A 18 26.50 3.52 -0.35
N PRO A 19 27.81 3.63 -0.05
CA PRO A 19 28.45 2.79 0.97
C PRO A 19 27.87 3.00 2.37
N LEU A 20 27.55 4.25 2.74
CA LEU A 20 26.96 4.55 4.04
C LEU A 20 25.56 3.92 4.18
N LEU A 21 24.75 3.99 3.13
CA LEU A 21 23.43 3.37 3.11
C LEU A 21 23.52 1.85 3.27
N LEU A 22 24.42 1.19 2.54
CA LEU A 22 24.61 -0.25 2.65
C LEU A 22 25.07 -0.66 4.06
N GLN A 23 25.99 0.10 4.67
CA GLN A 23 26.38 -0.14 6.07
C GLN A 23 25.21 0.02 7.04
N PHE A 24 24.33 0.99 6.81
CA PHE A 24 23.16 1.19 7.66
C PHE A 24 22.15 0.04 7.51
N ILE A 25 21.91 -0.42 6.27
CA ILE A 25 21.09 -1.60 5.99
C ILE A 25 21.68 -2.81 6.70
N ASP A 26 22.97 -3.11 6.47
CA ASP A 26 23.65 -4.24 7.10
C ASP A 26 23.56 -4.21 8.63
N TRP A 27 23.73 -3.04 9.25
CA TRP A 27 23.59 -2.88 10.70
C TRP A 27 22.16 -3.15 11.20
N SER A 28 21.16 -2.75 10.42
CA SER A 28 19.75 -2.94 10.73
C SER A 28 19.24 -4.35 10.46
N THR A 29 19.90 -5.11 9.58
CA THR A 29 19.43 -6.41 9.09
C THR A 29 20.29 -7.59 9.52
N GLN A 30 21.27 -7.38 10.41
CA GLN A 30 22.04 -8.45 11.04
C GLN A 30 21.10 -9.45 11.73
N ALA A 31 21.44 -10.74 11.74
CA ALA A 31 20.64 -11.77 12.42
C ALA A 31 20.46 -11.53 13.94
N THR A 32 21.33 -10.71 14.54
CA THR A 32 21.25 -10.29 15.95
C THR A 32 20.44 -9.00 16.15
N ALA A 33 20.06 -8.33 15.07
CA ALA A 33 19.19 -7.17 15.09
C ALA A 33 17.74 -7.64 15.07
N GLY A 34 17.00 -7.38 16.14
CA GLY A 34 15.55 -7.53 16.12
C GLY A 34 14.88 -6.47 15.23
N HIS A 35 13.58 -6.66 14.97
CA HIS A 35 12.72 -5.78 14.16
C HIS A 35 12.79 -4.29 14.55
N GLY A 36 13.13 -3.98 15.80
CA GLY A 36 13.31 -2.60 16.28
C GLY A 36 14.36 -1.78 15.50
N ARG A 37 15.37 -2.40 14.88
CA ARG A 37 16.36 -1.67 14.04
C ARG A 37 15.86 -1.37 12.62
N LEU A 38 14.79 -2.03 12.17
CA LEU A 38 14.16 -1.75 10.88
C LEU A 38 13.33 -0.46 10.93
N VAL A 39 12.77 -0.13 12.09
CA VAL A 39 12.00 1.13 12.28
C VAL A 39 12.81 2.38 11.88
N PRO A 40 14.01 2.64 12.44
CA PRO A 40 14.78 3.81 12.03
C PRO A 40 15.26 3.73 10.57
N LEU A 41 15.51 2.52 10.04
CA LEU A 41 15.90 2.32 8.64
C LEU A 41 14.79 2.75 7.68
N PHE A 42 13.58 2.24 7.85
CA PHE A 42 12.46 2.59 6.98
C PHE A 42 11.98 4.03 7.21
N ARG A 43 12.09 4.59 8.43
CA ARG A 43 11.84 6.03 8.66
C ARG A 43 12.82 6.89 7.88
N PHE A 44 14.09 6.50 7.89
CA PHE A 44 15.13 7.16 7.12
C PHE A 44 14.89 7.03 5.61
N ALA A 45 14.54 5.83 5.12
CA ALA A 45 14.22 5.62 3.72
C ALA A 45 13.04 6.48 3.27
N ALA A 46 11.94 6.48 4.02
CA ALA A 46 10.78 7.32 3.75
C ALA A 46 11.14 8.81 3.71
N ALA A 47 11.82 9.32 4.75
CA ALA A 47 12.19 10.74 4.82
C ALA A 47 13.17 11.16 3.72
N THR A 48 14.13 10.29 3.38
CA THR A 48 15.10 10.56 2.32
C THR A 48 14.44 10.55 0.94
N THR A 49 13.55 9.60 0.69
CA THR A 49 12.78 9.54 -0.56
C THR A 49 11.91 10.78 -0.74
N GLU A 50 11.35 11.34 0.33
CA GLU A 50 10.59 12.59 0.23
C GLU A 50 11.44 13.79 -0.23
N ARG A 51 12.73 13.82 0.16
CA ARG A 51 13.64 14.92 -0.20
C ARG A 51 14.31 14.70 -1.56
N ILE A 52 14.73 13.47 -1.85
CA ILE A 52 15.55 13.11 -3.01
C ILE A 52 14.69 12.60 -4.17
N ARG A 53 13.49 12.09 -3.89
CA ARG A 53 12.50 11.56 -4.84
C ARG A 53 13.06 10.37 -5.64
N HIS A 54 12.83 10.35 -6.96
CA HIS A 54 13.18 9.26 -7.87
C HIS A 54 14.63 8.78 -7.75
N PHE A 55 15.60 9.66 -7.46
CA PHE A 55 17.00 9.25 -7.30
C PHE A 55 17.22 8.28 -6.12
N PHE A 56 16.34 8.23 -5.12
CA PHE A 56 16.45 7.30 -4.01
C PHE A 56 15.73 5.96 -4.27
N VAL A 57 14.76 5.94 -5.19
CA VAL A 57 13.94 4.76 -5.48
C VAL A 57 14.77 3.49 -5.77
N PRO A 58 15.86 3.53 -6.56
CA PRO A 58 16.66 2.34 -6.82
C PRO A 58 17.21 1.63 -5.57
N TYR A 59 17.45 2.35 -4.46
CA TYR A 59 17.96 1.74 -3.24
C TYR A 59 16.92 0.92 -2.48
N PHE A 60 15.62 1.08 -2.77
CA PHE A 60 14.59 0.20 -2.22
C PHE A 60 14.78 -1.26 -2.64
N ALA A 61 15.58 -1.55 -3.68
CA ALA A 61 15.92 -2.91 -4.07
C ALA A 61 16.62 -3.68 -2.92
N HIS A 62 17.35 -2.96 -2.05
CA HIS A 62 17.99 -3.53 -0.86
C HIS A 62 17.05 -3.65 0.34
N LEU A 63 15.93 -2.94 0.33
CA LEU A 63 14.96 -2.89 1.43
C LEU A 63 13.77 -3.83 1.20
N LEU A 64 13.45 -4.10 -0.07
CA LEU A 64 12.20 -4.73 -0.46
C LEU A 64 12.01 -6.13 0.13
N LYS A 65 13.10 -6.90 0.23
CA LYS A 65 13.08 -8.21 0.87
C LYS A 65 12.60 -8.10 2.32
N TYR A 66 13.17 -7.18 3.09
CA TYR A 66 12.81 -7.00 4.50
C TYR A 66 11.40 -6.46 4.67
N ALA A 67 10.94 -5.59 3.74
CA ALA A 67 9.57 -5.15 3.72
C ALA A 67 8.60 -6.31 3.46
N ALA A 68 8.90 -7.15 2.46
CA ALA A 68 8.08 -8.31 2.13
C ALA A 68 8.07 -9.36 3.25
N ASP A 69 9.23 -9.64 3.85
CA ASP A 69 9.36 -10.58 4.96
C ASP A 69 8.48 -10.13 6.14
N VAL A 70 8.54 -8.85 6.54
CA VAL A 70 7.72 -8.32 7.65
C VAL A 70 6.23 -8.24 7.31
N LEU A 71 5.87 -7.85 6.09
CA LEU A 71 4.46 -7.76 5.68
C LEU A 71 3.81 -9.15 5.49
N GLY A 72 4.62 -10.19 5.31
CA GLY A 72 4.17 -11.58 5.19
C GLY A 72 4.23 -12.37 6.49
N GLU A 73 4.58 -11.75 7.62
CA GLU A 73 4.47 -12.40 8.93
C GLU A 73 2.99 -12.58 9.31
N ASP A 74 2.64 -13.74 9.84
CA ASP A 74 1.27 -14.07 10.25
C ASP A 74 0.81 -13.20 11.44
N GLU A 75 -0.51 -13.14 11.67
CA GLU A 75 -1.10 -12.39 12.80
C GLU A 75 -0.54 -12.83 14.15
N GLU A 76 -0.36 -14.15 14.37
CA GLU A 76 0.21 -14.68 15.62
C GLU A 76 1.63 -14.14 15.87
N THR A 77 2.45 -14.04 14.82
CA THR A 77 3.78 -13.44 14.92
C THR A 77 3.71 -11.95 15.16
N THR A 78 2.76 -11.25 14.56
CA THR A 78 2.56 -9.81 14.73
C THR A 78 2.11 -9.46 16.15
N GLU A 79 1.23 -10.27 16.75
CA GLU A 79 0.79 -10.13 18.15
C GLU A 79 1.95 -10.27 19.15
N LEU A 80 2.91 -11.16 18.89
CA LEU A 80 4.10 -11.35 19.74
C LEU A 80 4.96 -10.08 19.86
N TYR A 81 4.96 -9.23 18.83
CA TYR A 81 5.72 -7.98 18.79
C TYR A 81 4.95 -6.77 19.35
N GLY A 82 3.63 -6.89 19.54
CA GLY A 82 2.77 -5.82 20.05
C GLY A 82 2.87 -4.51 19.25
N SER A 83 2.89 -3.37 19.96
CA SER A 83 2.89 -2.04 19.35
C SER A 83 4.13 -1.74 18.51
N GLU A 84 5.26 -2.41 18.75
CA GLU A 84 6.48 -2.20 17.96
C GLU A 84 6.34 -2.74 16.52
N ALA A 85 5.66 -3.86 16.31
CA ALA A 85 5.37 -4.38 14.97
C ALA A 85 4.41 -3.47 14.21
N GLN A 86 3.36 -2.96 14.86
CA GLN A 86 2.44 -2.03 14.22
C GLN A 86 3.16 -0.75 13.76
N VAL A 87 4.05 -0.21 14.59
CA VAL A 87 4.90 0.93 14.21
C VAL A 87 5.82 0.57 13.05
N LEU A 88 6.42 -0.63 13.05
CA LEU A 88 7.27 -1.07 11.96
C LEU A 88 6.50 -1.19 10.63
N VAL A 89 5.36 -1.88 10.63
CA VAL A 89 4.48 -2.02 9.47
C VAL A 89 4.06 -0.65 8.96
N SER A 90 3.58 0.26 9.82
CA SER A 90 3.22 1.63 9.44
C SER A 90 4.36 2.36 8.72
N VAL A 91 5.58 2.26 9.27
CA VAL A 91 6.75 2.91 8.67
C VAL A 91 7.15 2.25 7.33
N ILE A 92 7.03 0.92 7.22
CA ILE A 92 7.26 0.19 5.96
C ILE A 92 6.26 0.66 4.88
N LEU A 93 4.96 0.66 5.19
CA LEU A 93 3.92 1.09 4.25
C LEU A 93 4.14 2.54 3.79
N LYS A 94 4.46 3.44 4.72
CA LYS A 94 4.85 4.83 4.43
C LYS A 94 6.09 4.95 3.55
N ALA A 95 7.08 4.06 3.71
CA ALA A 95 8.28 4.07 2.87
C ALA A 95 7.98 3.55 1.46
N LEU A 96 7.22 2.45 1.35
CA LEU A 96 6.78 1.87 0.08
C LEU A 96 5.88 2.83 -0.70
N GLN A 97 4.96 3.52 -0.03
CA GLN A 97 4.09 4.53 -0.64
C GLN A 97 4.90 5.62 -1.34
N ARG A 98 5.96 6.13 -0.67
CA ARG A 98 6.87 7.11 -1.28
C ARG A 98 7.72 6.51 -2.39
N CYS A 99 8.13 5.25 -2.25
CA CYS A 99 8.84 4.53 -3.30
C CYS A 99 8.01 4.50 -4.59
N PHE A 100 6.76 4.04 -4.51
CA PHE A 100 5.87 3.92 -5.67
C PHE A 100 5.49 5.29 -6.24
N LYS A 101 5.18 6.27 -5.38
CA LYS A 101 4.84 7.64 -5.80
C LYS A 101 5.95 8.33 -6.60
N TYR A 102 7.21 8.02 -6.32
CA TYR A 102 8.37 8.63 -6.97
C TYR A 102 9.07 7.68 -7.95
N ASP A 103 8.51 6.51 -8.21
CA ASP A 103 8.97 5.60 -9.25
C ASP A 103 8.70 6.23 -10.62
N ASP A 104 9.62 6.05 -11.56
CA ASP A 104 9.49 6.49 -12.95
C ASP A 104 9.10 5.33 -13.90
N GLY A 105 8.69 4.19 -13.31
CA GLY A 105 8.26 2.99 -14.00
C GLY A 105 9.38 1.96 -14.20
N GLU A 106 10.60 2.24 -13.72
CA GLU A 106 11.72 1.30 -13.80
C GLU A 106 11.84 0.41 -12.56
N PHE A 107 11.42 0.89 -11.39
CA PHE A 107 11.60 0.16 -10.15
C PHE A 107 10.53 -0.91 -9.93
N LEU A 108 9.24 -0.59 -10.07
CA LEU A 108 8.15 -1.52 -9.82
C LEU A 108 7.95 -2.46 -11.02
N THR A 109 8.85 -3.42 -11.18
CA THR A 109 8.73 -4.46 -12.21
C THR A 109 7.53 -5.37 -11.94
N GLY A 110 7.00 -6.02 -12.99
CA GLY A 110 5.90 -6.97 -12.83
C GLY A 110 6.19 -8.15 -11.90
N GLU A 111 7.45 -8.54 -11.71
CA GLU A 111 7.84 -9.55 -10.71
C GLU A 111 7.68 -9.02 -9.29
N ARG A 112 8.18 -7.80 -9.01
CA ARG A 112 8.02 -7.15 -7.71
C ARG A 112 6.56 -6.89 -7.41
N PHE A 113 5.80 -6.47 -8.42
CA PHE A 113 4.37 -6.24 -8.31
C PHE A 113 3.64 -7.51 -7.84
N LYS A 114 3.88 -8.64 -8.49
CA LYS A 114 3.24 -9.93 -8.15
C LYS A 114 3.55 -10.40 -6.73
N VAL A 115 4.75 -10.11 -6.22
CA VAL A 115 5.13 -10.43 -4.84
C VAL A 115 4.43 -9.50 -3.83
N LEU A 116 4.37 -8.21 -4.12
CA LEU A 116 3.89 -7.20 -3.18
C LEU A 116 2.37 -7.07 -3.15
N ALA A 117 1.67 -7.24 -4.28
CA ALA A 117 0.22 -7.10 -4.37
C ALA A 117 -0.55 -7.87 -3.28
N PRO A 118 -0.33 -9.19 -3.08
CA PRO A 118 -1.03 -9.92 -2.03
C PRO A 118 -0.64 -9.47 -0.62
N LEU A 119 0.63 -9.10 -0.38
CA LEU A 119 1.12 -8.66 0.93
C LEU A 119 0.51 -7.32 1.34
N LEU A 120 0.38 -6.39 0.39
CA LEU A 120 -0.26 -5.09 0.61
C LEU A 120 -1.77 -5.25 0.78
N ALA A 121 -2.42 -6.10 -0.02
CA ALA A 121 -3.86 -6.34 0.10
C ALA A 121 -4.23 -7.04 1.42
N ALA A 122 -3.37 -7.93 1.93
CA ALA A 122 -3.55 -8.58 3.24
C ALA A 122 -3.60 -7.56 4.40
N GLN A 123 -3.01 -6.37 4.24
CA GLN A 123 -3.05 -5.33 5.26
C GLN A 123 -4.46 -4.81 5.55
N LEU A 124 -5.42 -5.03 4.63
CA LEU A 124 -6.83 -4.69 4.82
C LEU A 124 -7.50 -5.60 5.86
N ASP A 125 -7.06 -6.86 6.00
CA ASP A 125 -7.65 -7.80 6.95
C ASP A 125 -7.17 -7.56 8.38
N LEU A 126 -5.92 -7.07 8.51
CA LEU A 126 -5.25 -6.93 9.79
C LEU A 126 -5.92 -5.88 10.68
N GLN A 127 -6.60 -6.35 11.72
CA GLN A 127 -7.16 -5.54 12.78
C GLN A 127 -6.18 -5.50 13.97
N ASP A 128 -5.85 -4.30 14.43
CA ASP A 128 -4.85 -4.06 15.48
C ASP A 128 -5.31 -4.42 16.91
N GLY A 129 -6.55 -4.91 17.07
CA GLY A 129 -7.15 -5.25 18.36
C GLY A 129 -7.45 -4.03 19.25
N GLU A 130 -7.08 -2.82 18.83
CA GLU A 130 -7.30 -1.56 19.55
C GLU A 130 -8.67 -0.93 19.24
N GLY A 131 -9.39 -1.53 18.29
CA GLY A 131 -10.78 -1.23 17.96
C GLY A 131 -10.94 -0.49 16.63
N THR A 132 -12.20 -0.30 16.21
CA THR A 132 -12.54 0.20 14.87
C THR A 132 -11.94 1.57 14.54
N ALA A 133 -11.78 2.46 15.52
CA ALA A 133 -11.20 3.79 15.28
C ALA A 133 -9.70 3.72 14.95
N SER A 134 -8.93 2.87 15.63
CA SER A 134 -7.50 2.68 15.37
C SER A 134 -7.29 2.06 13.98
N TYR A 135 -8.09 1.03 13.67
CA TYR A 135 -8.14 0.44 12.33
C TYR A 135 -8.43 1.49 11.24
N GLN A 136 -9.48 2.31 11.40
CA GLN A 136 -9.84 3.35 10.42
C GLN A 136 -8.72 4.38 10.22
N GLU A 137 -8.07 4.81 11.31
CA GLU A 137 -6.92 5.73 11.23
C GLU A 137 -5.76 5.09 10.45
N ARG A 138 -5.43 3.83 10.75
CA ARG A 138 -4.39 3.07 10.03
C ARG A 138 -4.72 2.91 8.54
N MET A 139 -5.98 2.60 8.21
CA MET A 139 -6.41 2.45 6.83
C MET A 139 -6.22 3.74 6.03
N GLY A 140 -6.68 4.86 6.58
CA GLY A 140 -6.59 6.17 5.92
C GLY A 140 -5.16 6.73 5.88
N ALA A 141 -4.36 6.50 6.92
CA ALA A 141 -3.01 7.05 7.02
C ALA A 141 -1.96 6.26 6.24
N ASP A 142 -2.09 4.93 6.20
CA ASP A 142 -1.00 4.05 5.76
C ASP A 142 -1.40 3.07 4.65
N VAL A 143 -2.52 2.36 4.78
CA VAL A 143 -2.86 1.23 3.89
C VAL A 143 -3.46 1.68 2.55
N ILE A 144 -4.50 2.50 2.57
CA ILE A 144 -5.13 3.00 1.33
C ILE A 144 -4.12 3.80 0.49
N PRO A 145 -3.33 4.75 1.06
CA PRO A 145 -2.37 5.52 0.26
C PRO A 145 -1.32 4.67 -0.44
N VAL A 146 -0.80 3.61 0.20
CA VAL A 146 0.22 2.76 -0.45
C VAL A 146 -0.38 1.93 -1.57
N LEU A 147 -1.59 1.39 -1.39
CA LEU A 147 -2.29 0.58 -2.40
C LEU A 147 -2.62 1.40 -3.65
N VAL A 148 -3.04 2.65 -3.45
CA VAL A 148 -3.35 3.57 -4.56
C VAL A 148 -2.10 3.98 -5.33
N GLU A 149 -1.01 4.34 -4.64
CA GLU A 149 0.24 4.70 -5.33
C GLU A 149 0.88 3.50 -6.03
N PHE A 150 0.71 2.29 -5.49
CA PHE A 150 1.25 1.05 -6.06
C PHE A 150 0.76 0.76 -7.49
N VAL A 151 -0.46 1.15 -7.84
CA VAL A 151 -1.01 0.92 -9.19
C VAL A 151 -0.82 2.10 -10.14
N SER A 152 -0.54 3.29 -9.60
CA SER A 152 -0.65 4.57 -10.33
C SER A 152 0.23 4.66 -11.58
N ASP A 153 1.50 4.28 -11.48
CA ASP A 153 2.47 4.38 -12.59
C ASP A 153 2.78 3.04 -13.28
N THR A 154 2.04 1.98 -12.94
CA THR A 154 2.27 0.63 -13.51
C THR A 154 1.89 0.53 -15.00
N ARG A 155 0.81 1.19 -15.43
CA ARG A 155 0.29 1.23 -16.82
C ARG A 155 0.29 -0.12 -17.57
N ASP A 156 0.09 -1.20 -16.83
CA ASP A 156 -0.04 -2.57 -17.36
C ASP A 156 -1.36 -3.14 -16.84
N GLU A 157 -2.31 -3.29 -17.76
CA GLU A 157 -3.65 -3.80 -17.47
C GLU A 157 -3.63 -5.18 -16.78
N LYS A 158 -2.63 -6.03 -17.05
CA LYS A 158 -2.52 -7.34 -16.38
C LYS A 158 -2.18 -7.20 -14.91
N LEU A 159 -1.34 -6.21 -14.56
CA LEU A 159 -0.96 -5.93 -13.19
C LEU A 159 -2.09 -5.20 -12.46
N TRP A 160 -2.77 -4.26 -13.12
CA TRP A 160 -4.00 -3.66 -12.60
C TRP A 160 -5.06 -4.71 -12.32
N LYS A 161 -5.28 -5.66 -13.22
CA LYS A 161 -6.21 -6.77 -13.03
C LYS A 161 -5.85 -7.62 -11.81
N LEU A 162 -4.56 -7.93 -11.62
CA LEU A 162 -4.10 -8.66 -10.44
C LEU A 162 -4.44 -7.89 -9.16
N MET A 163 -4.14 -6.59 -9.11
CA MET A 163 -4.43 -5.77 -7.93
C MET A 163 -5.94 -5.63 -7.68
N ASN A 164 -6.71 -5.38 -8.75
CA ASN A 164 -8.16 -5.24 -8.68
C ASN A 164 -8.79 -6.54 -8.12
N ASP A 165 -8.39 -7.71 -8.63
CA ASP A 165 -8.90 -8.98 -8.14
C ASP A 165 -8.61 -9.19 -6.65
N VAL A 166 -7.36 -9.00 -6.20
CA VAL A 166 -7.02 -9.21 -4.78
C VAL A 166 -7.73 -8.24 -3.84
N VAL A 167 -8.02 -7.00 -4.27
CA VAL A 167 -8.80 -6.04 -3.48
C VAL A 167 -10.30 -6.36 -3.52
N LEU A 168 -10.84 -6.75 -4.68
CA LEU A 168 -12.24 -7.16 -4.81
C LEU A 168 -12.56 -8.39 -3.95
N GLN A 169 -11.63 -9.34 -3.80
CA GLN A 169 -11.85 -10.44 -2.85
C GLN A 169 -12.06 -9.94 -1.41
N LYS A 170 -11.48 -8.79 -1.03
CA LYS A 170 -11.67 -8.19 0.31
C LYS A 170 -13.06 -7.61 0.52
N THR A 171 -13.80 -7.30 -0.54
CA THR A 171 -15.20 -6.87 -0.43
C THR A 171 -16.13 -8.02 -0.05
N ARG A 172 -15.64 -9.26 0.09
CA ARG A 172 -16.40 -10.40 0.59
C ARG A 172 -15.94 -10.86 1.98
N ALA A 173 -15.13 -10.06 2.67
CA ALA A 173 -14.70 -10.34 4.03
C ALA A 173 -15.90 -10.40 4.99
N GLY A 174 -15.78 -11.19 6.07
CA GLY A 174 -16.83 -11.30 7.09
C GLY A 174 -17.06 -9.97 7.84
N GLU A 175 -16.00 -9.20 7.98
CA GLU A 175 -15.97 -7.94 8.73
C GLU A 175 -16.37 -6.76 7.83
N PRO A 176 -17.47 -6.05 8.14
CA PRO A 176 -17.94 -4.94 7.31
C PRO A 176 -16.89 -3.83 7.11
N VAL A 177 -16.08 -3.57 8.13
CA VAL A 177 -15.01 -2.57 8.06
C VAL A 177 -13.97 -2.91 6.99
N VAL A 178 -13.66 -4.19 6.79
CA VAL A 178 -12.72 -4.63 5.74
C VAL A 178 -13.35 -4.43 4.36
N ARG A 179 -14.63 -4.79 4.20
CA ARG A 179 -15.37 -4.58 2.95
C ARG A 179 -15.46 -3.10 2.57
N GLU A 180 -15.77 -2.24 3.54
CA GLU A 180 -15.86 -0.79 3.34
C GLU A 180 -14.51 -0.21 2.86
N HIS A 181 -13.41 -0.55 3.52
CA HIS A 181 -12.10 0.00 3.16
C HIS A 181 -11.55 -0.58 1.86
N ALA A 182 -11.89 -1.83 1.51
CA ALA A 182 -11.61 -2.38 0.18
C ALA A 182 -12.28 -1.55 -0.93
N LEU A 183 -13.53 -1.13 -0.73
CA LEU A 183 -14.21 -0.20 -1.64
C LEU A 183 -13.55 1.18 -1.69
N MET A 184 -13.05 1.69 -0.56
CA MET A 184 -12.28 2.94 -0.53
C MET A 184 -10.95 2.84 -1.29
N VAL A 185 -10.29 1.68 -1.28
CA VAL A 185 -9.10 1.43 -2.11
C VAL A 185 -9.47 1.53 -3.59
N ILE A 186 -10.53 0.84 -4.03
CA ILE A 186 -10.97 0.87 -5.43
C ILE A 186 -11.35 2.32 -5.84
N GLU A 187 -12.06 3.04 -4.98
CA GLU A 187 -12.37 4.47 -5.20
C GLU A 187 -11.10 5.30 -5.38
N GLY A 188 -10.11 5.11 -4.51
CA GLY A 188 -8.82 5.80 -4.59
C GLY A 188 -8.02 5.45 -5.85
N ILE A 189 -8.13 4.22 -6.34
CA ILE A 189 -7.51 3.81 -7.60
C ILE A 189 -8.17 4.53 -8.78
N TYR A 190 -9.51 4.63 -8.81
CA TYR A 190 -10.21 5.42 -9.83
C TYR A 190 -9.82 6.90 -9.76
N ASP A 191 -9.67 7.48 -8.57
CA ASP A 191 -9.21 8.88 -8.42
C ASP A 191 -7.78 9.09 -8.95
N ARG A 192 -6.93 8.05 -8.89
CA ARG A 192 -5.52 8.14 -9.26
C ARG A 192 -5.24 7.79 -10.71
N VAL A 193 -5.87 6.73 -11.23
CA VAL A 193 -5.69 6.19 -12.59
C VAL A 193 -6.70 6.79 -13.57
N GLY A 194 -7.91 7.10 -13.11
CA GLY A 194 -8.96 7.72 -13.93
C GLY A 194 -9.63 6.76 -14.92
N GLU A 195 -10.01 7.30 -16.08
CA GLU A 195 -10.79 6.60 -17.12
C GLU A 195 -10.13 5.32 -17.63
N GLU A 196 -8.80 5.24 -17.61
CA GLU A 196 -8.06 4.03 -18.04
C GLU A 196 -8.42 2.80 -17.20
N PHE A 197 -8.80 2.98 -15.94
CA PHE A 197 -9.19 1.88 -15.05
C PHE A 197 -10.57 1.29 -15.39
N LEU A 198 -11.38 1.97 -16.21
CA LEU A 198 -12.67 1.44 -16.69
C LEU A 198 -12.52 0.17 -17.53
N SER A 199 -11.32 -0.12 -18.06
CA SER A 199 -11.08 -1.39 -18.76
C SER A 199 -11.32 -2.61 -17.88
N LEU A 200 -11.23 -2.45 -16.54
CA LEU A 200 -11.46 -3.48 -15.54
C LEU A 200 -12.87 -3.49 -14.94
N LEU A 201 -13.76 -2.60 -15.42
CA LEU A 201 -15.15 -2.56 -14.97
C LEU A 201 -15.90 -3.89 -15.15
N PRO A 202 -15.72 -4.66 -16.25
CA PRO A 202 -16.37 -5.96 -16.41
C PRO A 202 -16.04 -6.95 -15.27
N GLU A 203 -14.84 -6.89 -14.70
CA GLU A 203 -14.46 -7.71 -13.55
C GLU A 203 -15.06 -7.20 -12.23
N THR A 204 -15.25 -5.90 -12.09
CA THR A 204 -15.73 -5.26 -10.86
C THR A 204 -17.25 -5.31 -10.71
N ILE A 205 -18.01 -5.36 -11.81
CA ILE A 205 -19.45 -5.11 -11.78
C ILE A 205 -20.25 -6.08 -10.91
N LEU A 206 -19.89 -7.37 -10.92
CA LEU A 206 -20.58 -8.38 -10.14
C LEU A 206 -20.44 -8.08 -8.64
N TYR A 207 -19.25 -7.68 -8.19
CA TYR A 207 -19.01 -7.30 -6.79
C TYR A 207 -19.82 -6.07 -6.38
N LEU A 208 -19.90 -5.06 -7.25
CA LEU A 208 -20.72 -3.87 -6.98
C LEU A 208 -22.20 -4.24 -6.82
N SER A 209 -22.71 -5.15 -7.65
CA SER A 209 -24.10 -5.62 -7.57
C SER A 209 -24.37 -6.39 -6.29
N GLU A 210 -23.46 -7.28 -5.88
CA GLU A 210 -23.57 -8.02 -4.61
C GLU A 210 -23.60 -7.06 -3.41
N LEU A 211 -22.74 -6.02 -3.43
CA LEU A 211 -22.61 -5.04 -2.34
C LEU A 211 -23.75 -4.02 -2.28
N LEU A 212 -24.65 -3.97 -3.26
CA LEU A 212 -25.88 -3.19 -3.15
C LEU A 212 -26.87 -3.83 -2.16
N GLU A 213 -26.73 -5.14 -1.90
CA GLU A 213 -27.54 -5.91 -0.97
C GLU A 213 -26.79 -6.23 0.34
N ASP A 214 -25.68 -5.52 0.62
CA ASP A 214 -24.89 -5.70 1.84
C ASP A 214 -25.72 -5.35 3.10
N ASP A 215 -25.49 -6.08 4.18
CA ASP A 215 -26.22 -5.92 5.43
C ASP A 215 -25.74 -4.73 6.28
N ASP A 216 -24.52 -4.24 6.03
CA ASP A 216 -23.98 -3.07 6.70
C ASP A 216 -24.20 -1.77 5.90
N LEU A 217 -24.81 -0.78 6.56
CA LEU A 217 -25.17 0.49 5.94
C LEU A 217 -23.95 1.33 5.49
N ASN A 218 -22.79 1.20 6.15
CA ASN A 218 -21.59 1.94 5.74
C ASN A 218 -21.02 1.34 4.46
N VAL A 219 -21.00 0.01 4.35
CA VAL A 219 -20.58 -0.71 3.13
C VAL A 219 -21.50 -0.34 1.97
N GLU A 220 -22.82 -0.41 2.14
CA GLU A 220 -23.80 -0.04 1.10
C GLU A 220 -23.61 1.42 0.66
N ARG A 221 -23.41 2.35 1.62
CA ARG A 221 -23.19 3.77 1.33
C ARG A 221 -21.87 3.99 0.56
N GLN A 222 -20.80 3.32 0.96
CA GLN A 222 -19.51 3.42 0.29
C GLN A 222 -19.57 2.80 -1.11
N ASN A 223 -20.30 1.71 -1.31
CA ASN A 223 -20.53 1.11 -2.63
C ASN A 223 -21.28 2.08 -3.56
N LYS A 224 -22.35 2.73 -3.08
CA LYS A 224 -23.07 3.76 -3.86
C LYS A 224 -22.18 4.94 -4.24
N LYS A 225 -21.27 5.35 -3.36
CA LYS A 225 -20.29 6.40 -3.63
C LYS A 225 -19.31 5.98 -4.72
N LEU A 226 -18.82 4.74 -4.67
CA LEU A 226 -17.97 4.16 -5.71
C LEU A 226 -18.70 4.05 -7.06
N ILE A 227 -19.95 3.59 -7.08
CA ILE A 227 -20.78 3.55 -8.30
C ILE A 227 -20.89 4.95 -8.92
N ALA A 228 -21.26 5.96 -8.13
CA ALA A 228 -21.36 7.33 -8.62
C ALA A 228 -20.02 7.87 -9.16
N LYS A 229 -18.89 7.47 -8.55
CA LYS A 229 -17.55 7.78 -9.04
C LYS A 229 -17.30 7.15 -10.41
N ILE A 230 -17.57 5.86 -10.56
CA ILE A 230 -17.39 5.14 -11.82
C ILE A 230 -18.29 5.73 -12.91
N GLU A 231 -19.56 6.01 -12.61
CA GLU A 231 -20.49 6.68 -13.54
C GLU A 231 -19.97 8.04 -14.01
N SER A 232 -19.24 8.77 -13.16
CA SER A 232 -18.64 10.06 -13.55
C SER A 232 -17.54 9.93 -14.60
N PHE A 233 -16.81 8.81 -14.62
CA PHE A 233 -15.82 8.48 -15.66
C PHE A 233 -16.47 7.83 -16.88
N LEU A 234 -17.50 7.00 -16.68
CA LEU A 234 -18.20 6.28 -17.73
C LEU A 234 -19.10 7.19 -18.59
N GLY A 235 -19.70 8.22 -17.97
CA GLY A 235 -20.62 9.17 -18.62
C GLY A 235 -22.07 8.68 -18.75
N GLU A 236 -22.39 7.50 -18.22
CA GLU A 236 -23.74 6.93 -18.20
C GLU A 236 -24.00 6.12 -16.91
N PRO A 237 -25.26 5.82 -16.59
CA PRO A 237 -25.61 5.04 -15.41
C PRO A 237 -25.10 3.59 -15.48
N LEU A 238 -24.53 3.10 -14.37
CA LEU A 238 -24.08 1.71 -14.24
C LEU A 238 -25.24 0.71 -14.27
N SER A 239 -26.47 1.16 -14.03
CA SER A 239 -27.66 0.31 -14.06
C SER A 239 -27.94 -0.34 -15.42
N ASN A 240 -27.31 0.12 -16.49
CA ASN A 240 -27.40 -0.51 -17.81
C ASN A 240 -26.66 -1.87 -17.89
N TYR A 241 -25.80 -2.14 -16.91
CA TYR A 241 -24.90 -3.30 -16.91
C TYR A 241 -25.20 -4.32 -15.80
N PHE A 242 -26.13 -3.99 -14.89
CA PHE A 242 -26.65 -4.90 -13.85
C PHE A 242 -27.70 -5.86 -14.41
#